data_AF-A0A7J9ZG34-F1
#
_entry.id   AF-A0A7J9ZG34-F1
#
_cell.length_a   1.000
_cell.length_b   1.000
_cell.length_c   1.000
_cell.angle_alpha   90.00
_cell.angle_beta   90.00
_cell.angle_gamma   90.00
#
_symmetry.space_group_name_H-M   'P 1'
#
loop_
_entity.id
_entity.type
_entity.pdbx_description
1 polymer ?
#
loop_
_entity_poly.entity_id
_entity_poly.type
_entity_poly.pdbx_seq_one_letter_code
_entity_poly.pdbx_strand_id
1 'polypeptide(L)'
;MGIQDIIEGKRQWRSHMARVKALPPDYQIVYKELQRYLFKIGPVGLADGSLLSGIVDFFEEGVAAGKGVLELIGNDVAAFCDDLVKDSRTYADIYQESISGESGTAEK
;
A
#
# COMPACT_ATOMS: atom_id res chain seq x y z
N MET A 1 13.69 14.96 -10.89
CA MET A 1 13.02 13.81 -11.54
C MET A 1 13.14 14.01 -13.04
N GLY A 2 13.87 13.12 -13.73
CA GLY A 2 14.11 13.19 -15.17
C GLY A 2 13.04 12.43 -15.97
N ILE A 3 12.98 12.68 -17.28
CA ILE A 3 12.05 11.97 -18.18
C ILE A 3 12.30 10.45 -18.16
N GLN A 4 13.56 10.03 -18.00
CA GLN A 4 13.94 8.62 -17.90
C GLN A 4 13.30 7.93 -16.67
N ASP A 5 13.30 8.60 -15.51
CA ASP A 5 12.67 8.09 -14.28
C ASP A 5 11.16 7.87 -14.46
N ILE A 6 10.49 8.79 -15.16
CA ILE A 6 9.05 8.70 -15.45
C ILE A 6 8.75 7.51 -16.37
N ILE A 7 9.60 7.26 -17.36
CA ILE A 7 9.44 6.13 -18.29
C ILE A 7 9.63 4.80 -17.56
N GLU A 8 10.65 4.68 -16.72
CA GLU A 8 10.91 3.46 -15.95
C GLU A 8 9.81 3.22 -14.91
N GLY A 9 9.37 4.26 -14.19
CA GLY A 9 8.25 4.16 -13.26
C GLY A 9 6.95 3.68 -13.94
N LYS A 10 6.64 4.20 -15.14
CA LYS A 10 5.50 3.71 -15.93
C LYS A 10 5.67 2.26 -16.39
N ARG A 11 6.90 1.82 -16.68
CA ARG A 11 7.18 0.44 -17.07
C ARG A 11 6.95 -0.50 -15.89
N GLN A 12 7.49 -0.16 -14.71
CA GLN A 12 7.29 -0.91 -13.48
C GLN A 12 5.80 -1.00 -13.12
N TRP A 13 5.08 0.12 -13.19
CA TRP A 13 3.63 0.16 -12.95
C TRP A 13 2.85 -0.76 -13.90
N ARG A 14 3.20 -0.78 -15.19
CA ARG A 14 2.54 -1.68 -16.15
C ARG A 14 2.83 -3.15 -15.87
N SER A 15 4.07 -3.47 -15.52
CA SER A 15 4.45 -4.83 -15.12
C SER A 15 3.64 -5.27 -13.89
N HIS A 16 3.55 -4.38 -12.91
CA HIS A 16 2.79 -4.59 -11.69
C HIS A 16 1.31 -4.89 -11.95
N MET A 17 0.66 -4.04 -12.74
CA MET A 17 -0.76 -4.22 -13.08
C MET A 17 -1.01 -5.47 -13.93
N ALA A 18 -0.03 -5.91 -14.72
CA ALA A 18 -0.13 -7.16 -15.47
C ALA A 18 -0.16 -8.38 -14.53
N ARG A 19 0.66 -8.38 -13.48
CA ARG A 19 0.66 -9.43 -12.44
C ARG A 19 -0.67 -9.48 -11.70
N VAL A 20 -1.16 -8.32 -11.26
CA VAL A 20 -2.49 -8.22 -10.60
C VAL A 20 -3.57 -8.80 -11.50
N LYS A 21 -3.56 -8.50 -12.80
CA LYS A 21 -4.57 -9.01 -13.75
C LYS A 21 -4.49 -10.52 -13.98
N ALA A 22 -3.35 -11.15 -13.71
CA ALA A 22 -3.19 -12.60 -13.81
C ALA A 22 -3.77 -13.35 -12.60
N LEU A 23 -4.04 -12.65 -11.48
CA LEU A 23 -4.66 -13.23 -10.29
C LEU A 23 -6.12 -13.62 -10.54
N PRO A 24 -6.70 -14.54 -9.76
CA PRO A 24 -8.12 -14.84 -9.80
C PRO A 24 -9.02 -13.61 -9.51
N PRO A 25 -10.28 -13.60 -9.97
CA PRO A 25 -11.14 -12.40 -9.91
C PRO A 25 -11.38 -11.85 -8.49
N ASP A 26 -11.51 -12.73 -7.50
CA ASP A 26 -11.65 -12.38 -6.08
C ASP A 26 -10.42 -11.65 -5.55
N TYR A 27 -9.22 -12.16 -5.84
CA TYR A 27 -7.95 -11.51 -5.51
C TYR A 27 -7.83 -10.14 -6.17
N GLN A 28 -8.25 -10.00 -7.43
CA GLN A 28 -8.21 -8.72 -8.14
C GLN A 28 -9.11 -7.66 -7.49
N ILE A 29 -10.29 -8.04 -7.00
CA ILE A 29 -11.22 -7.13 -6.34
C ILE A 29 -10.62 -6.63 -5.03
N VAL A 30 -10.15 -7.57 -4.19
CA VAL A 30 -9.55 -7.24 -2.91
C VAL A 30 -8.29 -6.40 -3.08
N TYR A 31 -7.44 -6.75 -4.04
CA TYR A 31 -6.24 -5.98 -4.33
C TYR A 31 -6.56 -4.52 -4.67
N LYS A 32 -7.64 -4.26 -5.43
CA LYS A 32 -8.05 -2.88 -5.77
C LYS A 32 -8.57 -2.12 -4.55
N GLU A 33 -9.33 -2.75 -3.67
CA GLU A 33 -9.81 -2.10 -2.45
C GLU A 33 -8.66 -1.81 -1.48
N LEU A 34 -7.74 -2.77 -1.31
CA LEU A 34 -6.50 -2.58 -0.58
C LEU A 34 -5.68 -1.41 -1.16
N GLN A 35 -5.48 -1.38 -2.47
CA GLN A 35 -4.74 -0.33 -3.15
C GLN A 35 -5.39 1.05 -2.90
N ARG A 36 -6.72 1.14 -2.98
CA ARG A 36 -7.46 2.38 -2.68
C ARG A 36 -7.28 2.80 -1.23
N TYR A 37 -7.33 1.85 -0.29
CA TYR A 37 -7.17 2.12 1.14
C TYR A 37 -5.75 2.62 1.46
N LEU A 38 -4.73 1.91 0.98
CA LEU A 38 -3.33 2.29 1.14
C LEU A 38 -3.01 3.64 0.50
N PHE A 39 -3.58 4.00 -0.65
CA PHE A 39 -3.40 5.34 -1.20
C PHE A 39 -4.04 6.44 -0.36
N LYS A 40 -5.01 6.12 0.49
CA LYS A 40 -5.67 7.08 1.37
C LYS A 40 -4.96 7.24 2.71
N ILE A 41 -4.51 6.13 3.31
CA ILE A 41 -4.01 6.10 4.69
C ILE A 41 -2.51 5.81 4.79
N GLY A 42 -1.90 5.35 3.70
CA GLY A 42 -0.64 4.63 3.79
C GLY A 42 0.59 5.51 3.99
N PRO A 43 1.73 4.84 4.24
CA PRO A 43 2.99 5.47 4.59
C PRO A 43 3.53 6.44 3.55
N VAL A 44 4.37 7.36 3.99
CA VAL A 44 5.03 8.36 3.12
C VAL A 44 5.90 7.68 2.06
N GLY A 45 6.35 6.45 2.33
CA GLY A 45 7.09 5.58 1.42
C GLY A 45 6.26 4.85 0.36
N LEU A 46 4.92 4.89 0.39
CA LEU A 46 4.09 4.12 -0.56
C LEU A 46 4.35 4.46 -2.04
N ALA A 47 4.93 5.64 -2.30
CA ALA A 47 5.33 6.10 -3.61
C ALA A 47 6.46 5.27 -4.25
N ASP A 48 7.20 4.48 -3.46
CA ASP A 48 8.27 3.61 -3.97
C ASP A 48 7.75 2.32 -4.65
N GLY A 49 6.46 2.00 -4.48
CA GLY A 49 5.81 0.84 -5.08
C GLY A 49 6.26 -0.52 -4.50
N SER A 50 7.20 -0.53 -3.56
CA SER A 50 7.76 -1.76 -2.97
C SER A 50 6.69 -2.52 -2.18
N LEU A 51 5.90 -1.79 -1.40
CA LEU A 51 4.79 -2.34 -0.62
C LEU A 51 3.74 -3.01 -1.52
N LEU A 52 3.35 -2.32 -2.60
CA LEU A 52 2.36 -2.87 -3.53
C LEU A 52 2.89 -4.13 -4.22
N SER A 53 4.17 -4.16 -4.60
CA SER A 53 4.81 -5.36 -5.15
C SER A 53 4.79 -6.53 -4.18
N GLY A 54 5.17 -6.30 -2.91
CA GLY A 54 5.17 -7.34 -1.89
C GLY A 54 3.78 -7.93 -1.62
N ILE A 55 2.72 -7.13 -1.72
CA ILE A 55 1.34 -7.62 -1.59
C ILE A 55 0.95 -8.52 -2.76
N VAL A 56 1.39 -8.19 -3.98
CA VAL A 56 1.16 -9.05 -5.14
C VAL A 56 1.94 -10.36 -5.00
N ASP A 57 3.18 -10.32 -4.53
CA ASP A 57 3.97 -11.52 -4.24
C ASP A 57 3.23 -12.43 -3.24
N PHE A 58 2.73 -11.85 -2.14
CA PHE A 58 1.94 -12.58 -1.13
C PHE A 58 0.64 -13.19 -1.71
N PHE A 59 -0.04 -12.47 -2.60
CA PHE A 59 -1.26 -12.97 -3.25
C PHE A 59 -0.95 -14.10 -4.24
N GLU A 60 0.15 -14.01 -5.00
CA GLU A 60 0.58 -15.08 -5.90
C GLU A 60 0.91 -16.37 -5.12
N GLU A 61 1.59 -16.27 -3.98
CA GLU A 61 1.82 -17.41 -3.08
C GLU A 61 0.52 -18.00 -2.54
N GLY A 62 -0.41 -17.14 -2.15
CA GLY A 62 -1.75 -17.53 -1.69
C GLY A 62 -2.55 -18.30 -2.74
N VAL A 63 -2.51 -17.84 -3.99
CA VAL A 63 -3.13 -18.52 -5.14
C VAL A 63 -2.44 -19.86 -5.40
N ALA A 64 -1.11 -19.92 -5.35
CA ALA A 64 -0.35 -21.15 -5.51
C ALA A 64 -0.67 -22.19 -4.40
N ALA A 65 -0.98 -21.72 -3.19
CA ALA A 65 -1.45 -22.55 -2.08
C ALA A 65 -2.94 -22.93 -2.18
N GLY A 66 -3.67 -22.44 -3.18
CA GLY A 66 -5.10 -22.73 -3.38
C GLY A 66 -6.02 -22.10 -2.33
N LYS A 67 -5.56 -21.07 -1.62
CA LYS A 67 -6.35 -20.39 -0.57
C LYS A 67 -7.27 -19.34 -1.17
N GLY A 68 -8.38 -19.09 -0.50
CA GLY A 68 -9.22 -17.93 -0.83
C GLY A 68 -8.58 -16.63 -0.33
N VAL A 69 -8.80 -15.51 -1.02
CA VAL A 69 -8.18 -14.23 -0.62
C VAL A 69 -8.57 -13.81 0.81
N LEU A 70 -9.83 -14.00 1.21
CA LEU A 70 -10.31 -13.69 2.56
C LEU A 70 -9.80 -14.67 3.62
N GLU A 71 -9.35 -15.86 3.22
CA GLU A 71 -8.68 -16.80 4.12
C GLU A 71 -7.25 -16.33 4.45
N LEU A 72 -6.62 -15.59 3.53
CA LEU A 72 -5.26 -15.06 3.72
C LEU A 72 -5.24 -13.79 4.56
N ILE A 73 -6.10 -12.83 4.23
CA ILE A 73 -6.08 -11.50 4.84
C ILE A 73 -7.14 -11.33 5.95
N GLY A 74 -8.09 -12.26 6.04
CA GLY A 74 -9.26 -12.14 6.89
C GLY A 74 -10.41 -11.37 6.23
N ASN A 75 -11.50 -11.21 6.98
CA ASN A 75 -12.71 -10.56 6.48
C ASN A 75 -12.65 -9.02 6.59
N ASP A 76 -11.64 -8.48 7.27
CA ASP A 76 -11.42 -7.05 7.46
C ASP A 76 -10.15 -6.61 6.74
N VAL A 77 -10.33 -6.13 5.51
CA VAL A 77 -9.24 -5.65 4.65
C VAL A 77 -8.57 -4.41 5.23
N ALA A 78 -9.33 -3.55 5.93
CA ALA A 78 -8.78 -2.33 6.51
C ALA A 78 -7.85 -2.67 7.68
N ALA A 79 -8.29 -3.55 8.58
CA ALA A 79 -7.46 -4.02 9.69
C ALA A 79 -6.16 -4.68 9.21
N PHE A 80 -6.22 -5.49 8.15
CA PHE A 80 -5.01 -6.05 7.52
C PHE A 80 -4.07 -4.96 7.01
N CYS A 81 -4.59 -3.95 6.33
CA CYS A 81 -3.78 -2.84 5.83
C CYS A 81 -3.16 -2.02 6.96
N ASP A 82 -3.92 -1.76 8.02
CA ASP A 82 -3.45 -1.04 9.21
C ASP A 82 -2.27 -1.78 9.86
N ASP A 83 -2.41 -3.10 10.04
CA ASP A 83 -1.33 -3.94 10.58
C ASP A 83 -0.10 -3.97 9.67
N LEU A 84 -0.30 -3.94 8.35
CA LEU A 84 0.77 -3.95 7.36
C LEU A 84 1.61 -2.65 7.41
N VAL A 85 0.99 -1.52 7.76
CA VAL A 85 1.65 -0.20 7.76
C VAL A 85 2.00 0.33 9.15
N LYS A 86 1.62 -0.36 10.23
CA LYS A 86 1.75 0.12 11.61
C LYS A 86 3.16 0.57 12.03
N ASP A 87 4.20 -0.07 11.48
CA ASP A 87 5.60 0.20 11.80
C ASP A 87 6.25 1.18 10.81
N SER A 88 5.48 1.70 9.86
CA SER A 88 5.93 2.63 8.82
C SER A 88 5.46 4.05 9.10
N ARG A 89 6.32 5.05 8.90
CA ARG A 89 5.95 6.46 9.08
C ARG A 89 4.86 6.86 8.10
N THR A 90 3.70 7.25 8.63
CA THR A 90 2.53 7.68 7.86
C THR A 90 2.47 9.19 7.67
N TYR A 91 1.67 9.62 6.70
CA TYR A 91 1.36 11.05 6.55
C TYR A 91 0.66 11.63 7.78
N ALA A 92 -0.09 10.81 8.52
CA ALA A 92 -0.70 11.22 9.79
C ALA A 92 0.37 11.55 10.85
N ASP A 93 1.43 10.74 10.95
CA ASP A 93 2.55 11.00 11.87
C ASP A 93 3.25 12.33 11.55
N ILE A 94 3.47 12.62 10.26
CA ILE A 94 4.04 13.90 9.83
C ILE A 94 3.14 15.07 10.24
N TYR A 95 1.83 14.94 10.03
CA TYR A 95 0.89 16.00 10.37
C TYR A 95 0.79 16.23 11.88
N GLN A 96 0.79 15.17 12.69
CA GLN A 96 0.82 15.28 14.15
C GLN A 96 2.11 15.95 14.66
N GLU A 97 3.26 15.64 14.07
CA GLU A 97 4.54 16.30 14.39
C GLU A 97 4.47 17.81 14.09
N SER A 98 3.90 18.21 12.95
CA SER A 98 3.73 19.63 12.61
C SER A 98 2.84 20.39 13.60
N ILE A 99 1.69 19.81 13.99
CA ILE A 99 0.77 20.45 14.96
C ILE A 99 1.40 20.51 16.36
N SER A 100 2.14 19.47 16.76
CA SER A 100 2.84 19.44 18.04
C SER A 100 4.01 20.44 18.08
N GLY A 101 4.62 20.75 16.94
CA GLY A 101 5.64 21.79 16.80
C GLY A 101 5.09 23.22 16.86
N GLU A 102 3.84 23.45 16.45
CA GLU A 102 3.21 24.78 16.47
C GLU A 102 2.65 25.18 17.85
N SER A 103 2.48 24.24 18.78
CA SER A 103 1.91 24.49 20.12
C SER A 103 2.96 24.83 21.21
N GLY A 104 4.20 25.14 20.81
CA GLY A 104 5.32 25.45 21.72
C GLY A 104 5.69 26.93 21.89
N THR A 105 4.99 27.89 21.26
CA THR A 105 5.35 29.32 21.38
C THR A 105 4.13 30.19 21.65
N ALA A 106 3.49 29.99 22.80
CA ALA A 106 2.54 30.94 23.36
C ALA A 106 2.72 31.03 24.87
N GLU A 107 3.94 31.38 25.33
CA GLU A 107 4.15 31.82 26.70
C GLU A 107 5.30 32.83 26.79
N LYS A 108 4.94 34.12 26.63
CA LYS A 108 5.28 35.30 27.47
C LYS A 108 5.23 36.61 26.69
#